data_AF-A7EBW5-F1
#
_entry.id   AF-A7EBW5-F1
#
_cell.length_a   1.000
_cell.length_b   1.000
_cell.length_c   1.000
_cell.angle_alpha   90.00
_cell.angle_beta   90.00
_cell.angle_gamma   90.00
#
_symmetry.space_group_name_H-M   'P 1'
#
loop_
_entity.id
_entity.type
_entity.pdbx_description
1 polymer ?
#
loop_
_entity_poly.entity_id
_entity_poly.type
_entity_poly.pdbx_seq_one_letter_code
_entity_poly.pdbx_strand_id
1 'polypeptide(L)'
;MESEEVLPPTIPIEITFGFELEFAIASVPDQYLDPKPNDPRPVHGITRPSNYPNEFLPYICPPTIVGEDEEQEDWGPEWHEQLHALQEGIAKVLTENGLPAIAEFEQEDPSKSEDPQINDLNLWVISMDRTIIHGSGDPENINYYWWPIEIQSPAYVYNEENKLKVRSVLQILNKVYRTKCDLSADIHVHIGNGQKGFDARTIRNFMAFVWTFENQIATIHPPHYMTEEAFSKSLRTHSRLAMVEAMYLERLVEDEREEEIKDVSDNYAIDTIMEQVSVDKLVIMLSSPSLNENRFTQRLIYSICNLETDMEKVKKTIEYRQHKSTLDDEEVYHWITVCRTIVHFASTVDENLLKEFCKEHLHKTVDEFSIIEVLMAIGLPTQAYYYGIRVRAEKRKKDQEEEHGRNLEKHRQEQERKRKEEEEKKNLEALLKKLRLEAAAKNAK
;
A
#
# COMPACT_ATOMS: atom_id res chain seq x y z
N MET A 1 13.31 50.36 -4.55
CA MET A 1 12.63 49.75 -3.39
C MET A 1 11.60 48.81 -3.99
N GLU A 2 12.05 47.60 -4.30
CA GLU A 2 11.15 46.51 -4.66
C GLU A 2 10.25 46.28 -3.47
N SER A 3 8.94 46.29 -3.72
CA SER A 3 7.94 45.91 -2.74
C SER A 3 8.20 44.45 -2.38
N GLU A 4 8.61 44.19 -1.13
CA GLU A 4 8.50 42.85 -0.55
C GLU A 4 7.05 42.39 -0.76
N GLU A 5 6.87 41.43 -1.67
CA GLU A 5 5.62 40.67 -1.77
C GLU A 5 5.45 39.94 -0.45
N VAL A 6 4.69 40.56 0.46
CA VAL A 6 4.28 39.93 1.70
C VAL A 6 3.38 38.76 1.30
N LEU A 7 3.95 37.54 1.32
CA LEU A 7 3.22 36.31 1.12
C LEU A 7 1.97 36.33 2.02
N PRO A 8 0.80 35.93 1.51
CA PRO A 8 -0.41 35.93 2.32
C PRO A 8 -0.19 35.08 3.58
N PRO A 9 -0.69 35.53 4.75
CA PRO A 9 -0.52 34.82 6.01
C PRO A 9 -1.09 33.41 5.87
N THR A 10 -0.31 32.41 6.28
CA THR A 10 -0.75 31.00 6.30
C THR A 10 -2.02 30.87 7.12
N ILE A 11 -3.08 30.38 6.51
CA ILE A 11 -4.35 30.14 7.20
C ILE A 11 -4.09 29.01 8.21
N PRO A 12 -4.43 29.18 9.50
CA PRO A 12 -4.30 28.10 10.48
C PRO A 12 -5.06 26.86 10.00
N ILE A 13 -4.33 25.76 9.83
CA ILE A 13 -4.91 24.48 9.42
C ILE A 13 -5.36 23.67 10.65
N GLU A 14 -6.55 23.11 10.56
CA GLU A 14 -7.08 22.15 11.51
C GLU A 14 -6.94 20.77 10.88
N ILE A 15 -5.80 20.11 11.15
CA ILE A 15 -5.54 18.83 10.50
C ILE A 15 -6.50 17.77 11.00
N THR A 16 -7.19 17.14 10.05
CA THR A 16 -7.98 15.95 10.25
C THR A 16 -7.30 14.75 9.60
N PHE A 17 -7.66 13.54 10.01
CA PHE A 17 -7.24 12.31 9.35
C PHE A 17 -8.37 11.27 9.29
N GLY A 18 -8.37 10.47 8.23
CA GLY A 18 -9.13 9.24 8.09
C GLY A 18 -8.17 8.07 7.92
N PHE A 19 -8.59 6.89 8.38
CA PHE A 19 -7.84 5.65 8.30
C PHE A 19 -8.74 4.59 7.64
N GLU A 20 -8.21 3.92 6.63
CA GLU A 20 -8.85 2.79 5.98
C GLU A 20 -7.93 1.57 6.10
N LEU A 21 -8.50 0.42 6.41
CA LEU A 21 -7.81 -0.87 6.46
C LEU A 21 -8.55 -1.89 5.60
N GLU A 22 -7.86 -2.40 4.60
CA GLU A 22 -8.28 -3.55 3.80
C GLU A 22 -7.67 -4.84 4.39
N PHE A 23 -8.43 -5.92 4.51
CA PHE A 23 -7.94 -7.21 5.01
C PHE A 23 -8.93 -8.35 4.78
N ALA A 24 -8.46 -9.58 4.97
CA ALA A 24 -9.30 -10.78 4.99
C ALA A 24 -9.80 -11.11 6.39
N ILE A 25 -11.01 -11.67 6.49
CA ILE A 25 -11.44 -12.47 7.66
C ILE A 25 -11.68 -13.93 7.24
N ALA A 26 -11.16 -14.87 8.03
CA ALA A 26 -11.39 -16.29 7.81
C ALA A 26 -12.74 -16.74 8.39
N SER A 27 -13.52 -17.46 7.60
CA SER A 27 -14.59 -18.34 8.09
C SER A 27 -14.39 -19.78 7.61
N VAL A 28 -15.08 -20.70 8.28
CA VAL A 28 -15.16 -22.11 7.90
C VAL A 28 -16.64 -22.49 7.85
N PRO A 29 -17.15 -23.06 6.75
CA PRO A 29 -18.51 -23.56 6.69
C PRO A 29 -18.76 -24.59 7.80
N ASP A 30 -19.94 -24.58 8.39
CA ASP A 30 -20.26 -25.34 9.61
C ASP A 30 -20.10 -26.86 9.47
N GLN A 31 -20.06 -27.38 8.23
CA GLN A 31 -19.85 -28.79 7.91
C GLN A 31 -18.39 -29.24 7.98
N TYR A 32 -17.44 -28.30 8.01
CA TYR A 32 -16.01 -28.60 8.06
C TYR A 32 -15.46 -28.33 9.46
N LEU A 33 -14.37 -29.01 9.80
CA LEU A 33 -13.66 -28.75 11.05
C LEU A 33 -12.75 -27.54 10.88
N ASP A 34 -12.62 -26.78 11.96
CA ASP A 34 -11.60 -25.74 12.07
C ASP A 34 -10.18 -26.31 11.80
N PRO A 35 -9.47 -25.81 10.76
CA PRO A 35 -8.09 -26.19 10.45
C PRO A 35 -7.08 -25.88 11.56
N LYS A 36 -7.36 -24.90 12.41
CA LYS A 36 -6.50 -24.47 13.52
C LYS A 36 -7.29 -24.39 14.84
N PRO A 37 -7.70 -25.54 15.41
CA PRO A 37 -8.61 -25.58 16.57
C PRO A 37 -8.02 -25.02 17.87
N ASN A 38 -6.70 -24.81 17.93
CA ASN A 38 -6.03 -24.22 19.08
C ASN A 38 -6.06 -22.69 19.08
N ASP A 39 -6.44 -22.06 17.98
CA ASP A 39 -6.63 -20.61 17.93
C ASP A 39 -8.03 -20.28 18.50
N PRO A 40 -8.14 -19.51 19.59
CA PRO A 40 -9.41 -19.29 20.27
C PRO A 40 -10.40 -18.41 19.48
N ARG A 41 -9.95 -17.77 18.40
CA ARG A 41 -10.78 -16.86 17.60
C ARG A 41 -11.76 -17.66 16.74
N PRO A 42 -13.07 -17.37 16.78
CA PRO A 42 -14.08 -18.15 16.07
C PRO A 42 -13.95 -18.02 14.56
N VAL A 43 -14.23 -19.11 13.85
CA VAL A 43 -14.35 -19.16 12.37
C VAL A 43 -15.69 -19.71 11.89
N HIS A 44 -16.48 -20.29 12.79
CA HIS A 44 -17.82 -20.79 12.50
C HIS A 44 -18.87 -19.78 12.96
N GLY A 45 -19.98 -19.70 12.20
CA GLY A 45 -21.14 -18.86 12.55
C GLY A 45 -20.92 -17.34 12.47
N ILE A 46 -19.71 -16.85 12.21
CA ILE A 46 -19.40 -15.41 12.12
C ILE A 46 -20.06 -14.72 10.91
N THR A 47 -20.49 -15.51 9.91
CA THR A 47 -21.19 -15.05 8.70
C THR A 47 -22.65 -15.49 8.68
N ARG A 48 -23.20 -15.92 9.83
CA ARG A 48 -24.58 -16.43 9.92
C ARG A 48 -25.59 -15.28 9.98
N PRO A 49 -26.49 -15.14 9.00
CA PRO A 49 -27.57 -14.15 9.09
C PRO A 49 -28.47 -14.43 10.30
N SER A 50 -28.91 -13.37 10.97
CA SER A 50 -29.73 -13.48 12.20
C SER A 50 -31.04 -14.26 12.01
N ASN A 51 -31.61 -14.25 10.79
CA ASN A 51 -32.84 -14.94 10.44
C ASN A 51 -32.60 -16.33 9.82
N TYR A 52 -31.35 -16.77 9.71
CA TYR A 52 -31.03 -18.06 9.12
C TYR A 52 -31.46 -19.20 10.06
N PRO A 53 -32.13 -20.25 9.56
CA PRO A 53 -32.54 -21.37 10.40
C PRO A 53 -31.34 -22.01 11.11
N ASN A 54 -31.59 -22.73 12.20
CA ASN A 54 -30.54 -23.47 12.92
C ASN A 54 -30.11 -24.73 12.15
N GLU A 55 -29.64 -24.53 10.93
CA GLU A 55 -29.16 -25.50 9.95
C GLU A 55 -27.74 -25.12 9.54
N PHE A 56 -27.04 -26.02 8.82
CA PHE A 56 -25.70 -25.75 8.30
C PHE A 56 -25.72 -24.56 7.35
N LEU A 57 -24.82 -23.59 7.54
CA LEU A 57 -24.61 -22.55 6.54
C LEU A 57 -24.10 -23.16 5.22
N PRO A 58 -24.65 -22.75 4.08
CA PRO A 58 -24.27 -23.31 2.78
C PRO A 58 -22.84 -22.90 2.44
N TYR A 59 -22.10 -23.81 1.83
CA TYR A 59 -20.80 -23.49 1.23
C TYR A 59 -21.03 -22.63 -0.01
N ILE A 60 -20.52 -21.41 0.01
CA ILE A 60 -20.53 -20.53 -1.15
C ILE A 60 -19.21 -20.75 -1.88
N CYS A 61 -19.29 -21.29 -3.10
CA CYS A 61 -18.11 -21.38 -3.94
C CYS A 61 -17.63 -19.96 -4.24
N PRO A 62 -16.34 -19.62 -4.04
CA PRO A 62 -15.80 -18.41 -4.63
C PRO A 62 -16.08 -18.45 -6.15
N PRO A 63 -16.47 -17.33 -6.77
CA PRO A 63 -16.54 -17.22 -8.20
C PRO A 63 -15.16 -17.55 -8.77
N THR A 64 -15.17 -18.23 -9.91
CA THR A 64 -13.93 -18.46 -10.63
C THR A 64 -13.50 -17.10 -11.15
N ILE A 65 -12.32 -16.61 -10.75
CA ILE A 65 -11.77 -15.38 -11.32
C ILE A 65 -11.45 -15.71 -12.78
N VAL A 66 -12.38 -15.40 -13.68
CA VAL A 66 -12.11 -15.37 -15.12
C VAL A 66 -11.33 -14.08 -15.38
N GLY A 67 -10.36 -14.14 -16.30
CA GLY A 67 -9.30 -13.12 -16.44
C GLY A 67 -9.79 -11.68 -16.59
N GLU A 68 -8.85 -10.74 -16.50
CA GLU A 68 -8.99 -9.27 -16.42
C GLU A 68 -9.97 -8.60 -17.42
N ASP A 69 -10.46 -9.32 -18.43
CA ASP A 69 -11.31 -8.84 -19.53
C ASP A 69 -12.77 -9.34 -19.51
N GLU A 70 -13.19 -10.20 -18.56
CA GLU A 70 -14.59 -10.64 -18.44
C GLU A 70 -15.29 -9.95 -17.26
N GLU A 71 -16.51 -9.44 -17.50
CA GLU A 71 -17.38 -8.84 -16.47
C GLU A 71 -17.42 -9.77 -15.25
N GLN A 72 -16.81 -9.37 -14.13
CA GLN A 72 -16.86 -10.12 -12.87
C GLN A 72 -18.32 -10.47 -12.58
N GLU A 73 -18.66 -11.77 -12.62
CA GLU A 73 -19.99 -12.24 -12.28
C GLU A 73 -20.36 -11.71 -10.89
N ASP A 74 -21.48 -10.99 -10.82
CA ASP A 74 -22.02 -10.47 -9.58
C ASP A 74 -22.24 -11.62 -8.59
N TRP A 75 -21.78 -11.46 -7.35
CA TRP A 75 -21.81 -12.51 -6.35
C TRP A 75 -23.26 -12.87 -6.02
N GLY A 76 -23.57 -14.16 -5.84
CA GLY A 76 -24.94 -14.60 -5.58
C GLY A 76 -25.55 -13.93 -4.32
N PRO A 77 -26.88 -13.85 -4.21
CA PRO A 77 -27.55 -13.20 -3.07
C PRO A 77 -27.18 -13.83 -1.71
N GLU A 78 -26.96 -15.15 -1.68
CA GLU A 78 -26.51 -15.87 -0.47
C GLU A 78 -25.14 -15.38 0.03
N TRP A 79 -24.27 -14.95 -0.88
CA TRP A 79 -22.94 -14.42 -0.54
C TRP A 79 -23.07 -13.07 0.15
N HIS A 80 -23.87 -12.18 -0.43
CA HIS A 80 -24.17 -10.87 0.12
C HIS A 80 -24.83 -10.99 1.50
N GLU A 81 -25.79 -11.90 1.70
CA GLU A 81 -26.40 -12.13 3.01
C GLU A 81 -25.37 -12.56 4.08
N GLN A 82 -24.44 -13.44 3.73
CA GLN A 82 -23.37 -13.88 4.65
C GLN A 82 -22.33 -12.77 4.91
N LEU A 83 -21.97 -11.98 3.90
CA LEU A 83 -21.10 -10.81 4.07
C LEU A 83 -21.76 -9.77 4.98
N HIS A 84 -23.04 -9.44 4.74
CA HIS A 84 -23.78 -8.47 5.54
C HIS A 84 -23.82 -8.90 7.02
N ALA A 85 -24.08 -10.18 7.29
CA ALA A 85 -24.04 -10.73 8.65
C ALA A 85 -22.66 -10.58 9.31
N LEU A 86 -21.59 -10.76 8.55
CA LEU A 86 -20.23 -10.54 9.04
C LEU A 86 -19.99 -9.05 9.35
N GLN A 87 -20.38 -8.15 8.46
CA GLN A 87 -20.23 -6.70 8.63
C GLN A 87 -21.02 -6.20 9.86
N GLU A 88 -22.27 -6.65 10.04
CA GLU A 88 -23.08 -6.39 11.25
C GLU A 88 -22.38 -6.89 12.51
N GLY A 89 -21.84 -8.12 12.46
CA GLY A 89 -21.10 -8.72 13.56
C GLY A 89 -19.89 -7.89 13.99
N ILE A 90 -19.09 -7.42 13.02
CA ILE A 90 -17.93 -6.55 13.27
C ILE A 90 -18.39 -5.21 13.84
N ALA A 91 -19.38 -4.57 13.22
CA ALA A 91 -19.91 -3.28 13.69
C ALA A 91 -20.44 -3.36 15.13
N LYS A 92 -21.14 -4.45 15.46
CA LYS A 92 -21.60 -4.73 16.82
C LYS A 92 -20.44 -4.90 17.80
N VAL A 93 -19.43 -5.70 17.45
CA VAL A 93 -18.25 -5.92 18.30
C VAL A 93 -17.53 -4.59 18.58
N LEU A 94 -17.33 -3.75 17.58
CA LEU A 94 -16.70 -2.43 17.78
C LEU A 94 -17.56 -1.53 18.68
N THR A 95 -18.87 -1.47 18.41
CA THR A 95 -19.80 -0.63 19.18
C THR A 95 -19.88 -1.06 20.64
N GLU A 96 -19.92 -2.37 20.93
CA GLU A 96 -19.89 -2.92 22.29
C GLU A 96 -18.58 -2.61 23.03
N ASN A 97 -17.49 -2.34 22.30
CA ASN A 97 -16.20 -1.91 22.85
C ASN A 97 -16.03 -0.38 22.84
N GLY A 98 -17.12 0.39 22.68
CA GLY A 98 -17.11 1.85 22.77
C GLY A 98 -16.63 2.56 21.51
N LEU A 99 -16.59 1.88 20.37
CA LEU A 99 -16.23 2.42 19.06
C LEU A 99 -17.46 2.31 18.13
N PRO A 100 -18.32 3.34 18.07
CA PRO A 100 -19.54 3.30 17.27
C PRO A 100 -19.24 2.94 15.82
N ALA A 101 -19.91 1.91 15.30
CA ALA A 101 -19.67 1.37 13.97
C ALA A 101 -20.97 0.94 13.30
N ILE A 102 -20.97 0.88 11.97
CA ILE A 102 -22.11 0.49 11.14
C ILE A 102 -21.64 -0.31 9.92
N ALA A 103 -22.46 -1.23 9.43
CA ALA A 103 -22.23 -1.87 8.14
C ALA A 103 -22.65 -0.93 6.99
N GLU A 104 -21.89 -0.92 5.90
CA GLU A 104 -22.11 0.01 4.77
C GLU A 104 -23.53 -0.09 4.19
N PHE A 105 -24.05 -1.30 4.00
CA PHE A 105 -25.38 -1.52 3.43
C PHE A 105 -26.53 -0.95 4.30
N GLU A 106 -26.29 -0.65 5.58
CA GLU A 106 -27.26 0.01 6.45
C GLU A 106 -27.30 1.54 6.26
N GLN A 107 -26.26 2.13 5.64
CA GLN A 107 -26.26 3.55 5.24
C GLN A 107 -27.13 3.81 4.00
N GLU A 108 -27.23 2.82 3.10
CA GLU A 108 -27.94 2.94 1.83
C GLU A 108 -29.47 2.95 1.96
N ASP A 109 -30.04 2.93 3.18
CA ASP A 109 -31.48 3.09 3.39
C ASP A 109 -31.96 4.47 2.88
N PRO A 110 -32.73 4.53 1.78
CA PRO A 110 -33.14 5.79 1.13
C PRO A 110 -33.98 6.70 2.04
N SER A 111 -34.49 6.18 3.16
CA SER A 111 -35.24 6.95 4.15
C SER A 111 -34.36 7.89 5.01
N LYS A 112 -33.03 7.78 4.95
CA LYS A 112 -32.07 8.58 5.74
C LYS A 112 -31.22 9.55 4.91
N SER A 113 -31.47 9.64 3.60
CA SER A 113 -30.72 10.46 2.65
C SER A 113 -31.06 11.96 2.76
N GLU A 114 -30.52 12.63 3.79
CA GLU A 114 -30.14 14.05 3.67
C GLU A 114 -28.61 14.11 3.73
N ASP A 115 -28.02 14.77 2.72
CA ASP A 115 -26.60 15.14 2.56
C ASP A 115 -25.76 14.92 3.84
N PRO A 116 -24.86 13.92 3.91
CA PRO A 116 -24.24 13.47 5.16
C PRO A 116 -23.56 14.66 5.83
N GLN A 117 -24.14 15.10 6.94
CA GLN A 117 -23.59 16.18 7.72
C GLN A 117 -22.32 15.66 8.42
N ILE A 118 -21.42 16.55 8.84
CA ILE A 118 -20.22 16.15 9.61
C ILE A 118 -20.56 15.27 10.83
N ASN A 119 -21.79 15.34 11.34
CA ASN A 119 -22.28 14.51 12.43
C ASN A 119 -22.52 13.03 12.04
N ASP A 120 -22.71 12.72 10.75
CA ASP A 120 -22.81 11.37 10.19
C ASP A 120 -21.43 10.70 10.01
N LEU A 121 -20.34 11.50 10.08
CA LEU A 121 -18.95 11.03 9.99
C LEU A 121 -18.38 10.49 11.32
N ASN A 122 -19.22 10.18 12.31
CA ASN A 122 -18.77 9.72 13.64
C ASN A 122 -18.70 8.20 13.80
N LEU A 123 -19.08 7.44 12.77
CA LEU A 123 -19.13 5.99 12.79
C LEU A 123 -17.95 5.39 12.04
N TRP A 124 -17.43 4.28 12.55
CA TRP A 124 -16.63 3.36 11.74
C TRP A 124 -17.54 2.66 10.74
N VAL A 125 -17.13 2.59 9.49
CA VAL A 125 -17.90 1.94 8.42
C VAL A 125 -17.22 0.64 8.07
N ILE A 126 -18.00 -0.45 8.04
CA ILE A 126 -17.53 -1.78 7.63
C ILE A 126 -18.10 -2.06 6.24
N SER A 127 -17.22 -2.06 5.25
CA SER A 127 -17.52 -2.24 3.83
C SER A 127 -16.83 -3.50 3.29
N MET A 128 -16.91 -3.69 1.97
CA MET A 128 -16.20 -4.74 1.25
C MET A 128 -15.30 -4.09 0.20
N ASP A 129 -14.05 -4.54 0.12
CA ASP A 129 -13.17 -4.15 -0.98
C ASP A 129 -13.08 -5.28 -2.02
N ARG A 130 -13.48 -4.96 -3.26
CA ARG A 130 -13.54 -5.93 -4.37
C ARG A 130 -12.17 -6.24 -4.99
N THR A 131 -11.17 -5.42 -4.73
CA THR A 131 -9.80 -5.57 -5.24
C THR A 131 -8.99 -6.59 -4.44
N ILE A 132 -9.46 -6.92 -3.24
CA ILE A 132 -8.87 -7.93 -2.39
C ILE A 132 -9.13 -9.32 -2.97
N ILE A 133 -8.11 -9.88 -3.62
CA ILE A 133 -8.14 -11.20 -4.26
C ILE A 133 -7.43 -12.21 -3.36
N HIS A 134 -8.16 -12.80 -2.42
CA HIS A 134 -7.59 -13.83 -1.55
C HIS A 134 -7.61 -15.21 -2.19
N GLY A 135 -6.43 -15.81 -2.36
CA GLY A 135 -6.29 -17.27 -2.29
C GLY A 135 -6.94 -18.10 -3.40
N SER A 136 -7.21 -17.54 -4.58
CA SER A 136 -7.51 -18.32 -5.80
C SER A 136 -6.31 -19.13 -6.32
N GLY A 137 -5.23 -19.26 -5.54
CA GLY A 137 -3.97 -19.88 -5.98
C GLY A 137 -3.07 -20.51 -4.92
N ASP A 138 -3.53 -20.77 -3.68
CA ASP A 138 -2.78 -21.66 -2.77
C ASP A 138 -3.42 -23.06 -2.75
N PRO A 139 -3.03 -23.97 -3.67
CA PRO A 139 -3.55 -25.33 -3.71
C PRO A 139 -3.20 -26.16 -2.45
N GLU A 140 -2.34 -25.65 -1.55
CA GLU A 140 -2.00 -26.31 -0.29
C GLU A 140 -2.92 -25.89 0.89
N ASN A 141 -3.86 -24.95 0.69
CA ASN A 141 -4.60 -24.32 1.80
C ASN A 141 -6.11 -24.18 1.55
N ILE A 142 -6.79 -25.29 1.20
CA ILE A 142 -8.25 -25.38 0.94
C ILE A 142 -9.08 -25.35 2.26
N ASN A 143 -8.74 -24.48 3.20
CA ASN A 143 -9.16 -24.64 4.59
C ASN A 143 -9.99 -23.48 5.16
N TYR A 144 -9.84 -22.26 4.64
CA TYR A 144 -10.63 -21.10 5.05
C TYR A 144 -11.29 -20.43 3.86
N TYR A 145 -12.49 -19.91 4.09
CA TYR A 145 -13.10 -18.91 3.23
C TYR A 145 -12.65 -17.53 3.70
N TRP A 146 -12.13 -16.71 2.78
CA TRP A 146 -11.57 -15.39 3.10
C TRP A 146 -12.50 -14.29 2.62
N TRP A 147 -13.08 -13.56 3.56
CA TRP A 147 -13.98 -12.44 3.30
C TRP A 147 -13.19 -11.14 3.14
N PRO A 148 -13.34 -10.41 2.02
CA PRO A 148 -12.60 -9.18 1.77
C PRO A 148 -13.29 -8.00 2.46
N ILE A 149 -12.73 -7.56 3.58
CA ILE A 149 -13.30 -6.52 4.44
C ILE A 149 -12.47 -5.26 4.33
N GLU A 150 -13.15 -4.13 4.22
CA GLU A 150 -12.56 -2.81 4.42
C GLU A 150 -13.22 -2.14 5.63
N ILE A 151 -12.42 -1.46 6.43
CA ILE A 151 -12.89 -0.68 7.58
C ILE A 151 -12.40 0.76 7.43
N GLN A 152 -13.33 1.69 7.46
CA GLN A 152 -13.08 3.12 7.32
C GLN A 152 -13.38 3.84 8.64
N SER A 153 -12.46 4.68 9.08
CA SER A 153 -12.65 5.49 10.27
C SER A 153 -13.48 6.74 10.00
N PRO A 154 -14.10 7.31 11.04
CA PRO A 154 -14.46 8.72 11.07
C PRO A 154 -13.35 9.65 10.55
N ALA A 155 -13.74 10.80 10.01
CA ALA A 155 -12.80 11.89 9.73
C ALA A 155 -12.40 12.60 11.04
N TYR A 156 -11.41 12.05 11.73
CA TYR A 156 -11.00 12.50 13.05
C TYR A 156 -10.20 13.80 13.01
N VAL A 157 -10.39 14.67 14.00
CA VAL A 157 -9.38 15.69 14.33
C VAL A 157 -8.08 14.98 14.75
N TYR A 158 -6.94 15.46 14.24
CA TYR A 158 -5.65 14.88 14.60
C TYR A 158 -5.26 15.18 16.05
N ASN A 159 -5.33 14.17 16.91
CA ASN A 159 -4.87 14.20 18.29
C ASN A 159 -4.57 12.78 18.79
N GLU A 160 -3.98 12.67 19.98
CA GLU A 160 -3.62 11.37 20.56
C GLU A 160 -4.83 10.47 20.83
N GLU A 161 -5.93 11.04 21.34
CA GLU A 161 -7.15 10.28 21.65
C GLU A 161 -7.69 9.55 20.41
N ASN A 162 -7.77 10.23 19.27
CA ASN A 162 -8.29 9.65 18.04
C ASN A 162 -7.33 8.65 17.41
N LYS A 163 -6.01 8.84 17.54
CA LYS A 163 -5.04 7.79 17.15
C LYS A 163 -5.18 6.53 18.00
N LEU A 164 -5.47 6.68 19.30
CA LEU A 164 -5.72 5.53 20.19
C LEU A 164 -7.01 4.78 19.83
N LYS A 165 -8.02 5.45 19.24
CA LYS A 165 -9.22 4.78 18.71
C LYS A 165 -8.85 3.83 17.55
N VAL A 166 -8.00 4.27 16.62
CA VAL A 166 -7.49 3.40 15.54
C VAL A 166 -6.76 2.19 16.13
N ARG A 167 -5.85 2.41 17.10
CA ARG A 167 -5.15 1.29 17.76
C ARG A 167 -6.11 0.32 18.43
N SER A 168 -7.15 0.83 19.07
CA SER A 168 -8.19 0.02 19.73
C SER A 168 -8.91 -0.87 18.72
N VAL A 169 -9.30 -0.34 17.56
CA VAL A 169 -9.91 -1.13 16.47
C VAL A 169 -8.98 -2.27 16.05
N LEU A 170 -7.71 -1.97 15.73
CA LEU A 170 -6.75 -2.98 15.27
C LEU A 170 -6.53 -4.09 16.32
N GLN A 171 -6.43 -3.72 17.60
CA GLN A 171 -6.30 -4.67 18.71
C GLN A 171 -7.55 -5.54 18.89
N ILE A 172 -8.74 -4.96 18.75
CA ILE A 172 -10.01 -5.71 18.83
C ILE A 172 -10.09 -6.70 17.68
N LEU A 173 -9.83 -6.26 16.44
CA LEU A 173 -9.86 -7.13 15.25
C LEU A 173 -8.89 -8.30 15.40
N ASN A 174 -7.64 -8.02 15.80
CA ASN A 174 -6.62 -9.05 15.98
C ASN A 174 -6.99 -10.07 17.07
N LYS A 175 -7.69 -9.60 18.11
CA LYS A 175 -8.14 -10.43 19.24
C LYS A 175 -9.37 -11.26 18.91
N VAL A 176 -10.30 -10.75 18.11
CA VAL A 176 -11.61 -11.36 17.87
C VAL A 176 -11.62 -12.20 16.60
N TYR A 177 -10.96 -11.77 15.54
CA TYR A 177 -11.04 -12.39 14.22
C TYR A 177 -9.71 -12.98 13.78
N ARG A 178 -9.79 -14.06 13.01
CA ARG A 178 -8.63 -14.59 12.28
C ARG A 178 -8.52 -13.82 10.98
N THR A 179 -7.51 -12.97 10.90
CA THR A 179 -7.33 -12.07 9.77
C THR A 179 -6.16 -12.47 8.89
N LYS A 180 -6.17 -12.02 7.64
CA LYS A 180 -5.03 -12.10 6.73
C LYS A 180 -4.83 -10.75 6.05
N CYS A 181 -3.62 -10.24 6.20
CA CYS A 181 -3.13 -9.04 5.51
C CYS A 181 -2.09 -9.53 4.50
N ASP A 182 -2.44 -9.58 3.22
CA ASP A 182 -1.53 -9.97 2.14
C ASP A 182 -1.32 -8.82 1.14
N LEU A 183 -0.61 -9.08 0.03
CA LEU A 183 -0.24 -8.04 -0.94
C LEU A 183 -1.43 -7.50 -1.75
N SER A 184 -2.63 -8.08 -1.60
CA SER A 184 -3.85 -7.57 -2.24
C SER A 184 -4.62 -6.58 -1.37
N ALA A 185 -4.08 -6.22 -0.20
CA ALA A 185 -4.75 -5.38 0.77
C ALA A 185 -3.80 -4.31 1.34
N ASP A 186 -4.30 -3.09 1.42
CA ASP A 186 -3.55 -1.90 1.80
C ASP A 186 -4.10 -1.22 3.06
N ILE A 187 -3.35 -0.24 3.54
CA ILE A 187 -3.81 0.79 4.46
C ILE A 187 -3.81 2.11 3.72
N HIS A 188 -4.92 2.83 3.79
CA HIS A 188 -4.99 4.21 3.35
C HIS A 188 -5.03 5.17 4.54
N VAL A 189 -4.27 6.25 4.42
CA VAL A 189 -4.35 7.38 5.35
C VAL A 189 -4.76 8.61 4.58
N HIS A 190 -5.87 9.20 4.99
CA HIS A 190 -6.39 10.43 4.42
C HIS A 190 -6.03 11.58 5.35
N ILE A 191 -5.41 12.64 4.85
CA ILE A 191 -5.09 13.85 5.62
C ILE A 191 -5.92 14.99 5.06
N GLY A 192 -6.70 15.64 5.92
CA GLY A 192 -7.59 16.75 5.57
C GLY A 192 -7.35 18.00 6.41
N ASN A 193 -8.11 19.05 6.11
CA ASN A 193 -8.14 20.31 6.85
C ASN A 193 -9.60 20.68 7.16
N GLY A 194 -10.29 19.75 7.85
CA GLY A 194 -11.74 19.74 7.92
C GLY A 194 -12.36 19.80 6.52
N GLN A 195 -13.35 20.67 6.33
CA GLN A 195 -14.04 20.88 5.05
C GLN A 195 -13.37 21.94 4.16
N LYS A 196 -12.30 22.58 4.63
CA LYS A 196 -11.66 23.71 3.92
C LYS A 196 -10.82 23.25 2.74
N GLY A 197 -10.29 22.01 2.81
CA GLY A 197 -9.22 21.57 1.92
C GLY A 197 -7.92 22.35 2.16
N PHE A 198 -7.02 22.29 1.20
CA PHE A 198 -5.70 22.93 1.28
C PHE A 198 -5.56 24.00 0.20
N ASP A 199 -4.77 25.03 0.49
CA ASP A 199 -4.40 26.03 -0.52
C ASP A 199 -3.35 25.48 -1.50
N ALA A 200 -3.21 26.14 -2.65
CA ALA A 200 -2.28 25.72 -3.69
C ALA A 200 -0.82 25.69 -3.18
N ARG A 201 -0.43 26.61 -2.30
CA ARG A 201 0.92 26.66 -1.69
C ARG A 201 1.22 25.39 -0.90
N THR A 202 0.29 24.97 -0.04
CA THR A 202 0.44 23.75 0.75
C THR A 202 0.55 22.52 -0.15
N ILE A 203 -0.25 22.44 -1.21
CA ILE A 203 -0.21 21.31 -2.15
C ILE A 203 1.07 21.33 -2.99
N ARG A 204 1.55 22.48 -3.49
CA ARG A 204 2.85 22.59 -4.15
C ARG A 204 3.97 22.07 -3.27
N ASN A 205 4.02 22.57 -2.03
CA ASN A 205 5.04 22.18 -1.06
C ASN A 205 4.98 20.68 -0.77
N PHE A 206 3.78 20.15 -0.53
CA PHE A 206 3.57 18.73 -0.29
C PHE A 206 4.07 17.90 -1.48
N MET A 207 3.64 18.24 -2.69
CA MET A 207 3.96 17.48 -3.90
C MET A 207 5.44 17.56 -4.27
N ALA A 208 6.08 18.73 -4.12
CA ALA A 208 7.52 18.88 -4.32
C ALA A 208 8.31 18.02 -3.31
N PHE A 209 7.87 17.97 -2.06
CA PHE A 209 8.50 17.15 -1.03
C PHE A 209 8.36 15.66 -1.33
N VAL A 210 7.15 15.16 -1.61
CA VAL A 210 6.97 13.72 -1.90
C VAL A 210 7.56 13.32 -3.24
N TRP A 211 7.61 14.21 -4.24
CA TRP A 211 8.36 13.98 -5.47
C TRP A 211 9.85 13.76 -5.20
N THR A 212 10.44 14.60 -4.34
CA THR A 212 11.86 14.53 -3.98
C THR A 212 12.17 13.25 -3.19
N PHE A 213 11.33 12.92 -2.20
CA PHE A 213 11.63 11.88 -1.23
C PHE A 213 10.81 10.59 -1.40
N GLU A 214 10.14 10.37 -2.54
CA GLU A 214 9.33 9.18 -2.79
C GLU A 214 10.13 7.89 -2.53
N ASN A 215 11.35 7.81 -3.07
CA ASN A 215 12.22 6.63 -2.91
C ASN A 215 12.62 6.41 -1.45
N GLN A 216 12.90 7.47 -0.70
CA GLN A 216 13.22 7.40 0.72
C GLN A 216 12.00 6.93 1.52
N ILE A 217 10.82 7.51 1.28
CA ILE A 217 9.57 7.12 1.96
C ILE A 217 9.21 5.67 1.63
N ALA A 218 9.38 5.24 0.38
CA ALA A 218 9.13 3.86 -0.03
C ALA A 218 9.95 2.82 0.76
N THR A 219 11.12 3.18 1.33
CA THR A 219 11.95 2.24 2.10
C THR A 219 11.31 1.73 3.39
N ILE A 220 10.25 2.37 3.89
CA ILE A 220 9.50 1.90 5.07
C ILE A 220 8.27 1.06 4.70
N HIS A 221 8.10 0.74 3.42
CA HIS A 221 7.03 -0.07 2.88
C HIS A 221 7.58 -1.27 2.09
N PRO A 222 6.76 -2.32 1.84
CA PRO A 222 7.17 -3.40 0.96
C PRO A 222 7.61 -2.93 -0.43
N PRO A 223 8.63 -3.56 -1.03
CA PRO A 223 9.18 -3.10 -2.31
C PRO A 223 8.20 -3.06 -3.49
N HIS A 224 7.12 -3.85 -3.47
CA HIS A 224 6.18 -3.96 -4.58
C HIS A 224 5.44 -2.64 -4.88
N TYR A 225 5.30 -1.73 -3.91
CA TYR A 225 4.74 -0.38 -4.16
C TYR A 225 5.56 0.46 -5.12
N MET A 226 6.84 0.11 -5.34
CA MET A 226 7.71 0.76 -6.31
C MET A 226 7.92 -0.07 -7.58
N THR A 227 7.11 -1.12 -7.77
CA THR A 227 7.12 -1.95 -8.99
C THR A 227 5.78 -1.82 -9.72
N GLU A 228 5.69 -2.45 -10.89
CA GLU A 228 4.43 -2.54 -11.62
C GLU A 228 3.37 -3.44 -10.95
N GLU A 229 3.76 -4.18 -9.91
CA GLU A 229 2.91 -5.17 -9.24
C GLU A 229 1.94 -4.54 -8.23
N ALA A 230 2.19 -3.30 -7.78
CA ALA A 230 1.25 -2.61 -6.90
C ALA A 230 0.07 -2.00 -7.65
N PHE A 231 -1.09 -2.01 -6.97
CA PHE A 231 -2.30 -1.33 -7.44
C PHE A 231 -2.10 0.18 -7.52
N SER A 232 -1.46 0.79 -6.52
CA SER A 232 -1.14 2.22 -6.52
C SER A 232 0.22 2.49 -7.16
N LYS A 233 0.28 3.47 -8.08
CA LYS A 233 1.47 3.74 -8.90
C LYS A 233 2.32 4.91 -8.41
N SER A 234 3.62 4.88 -8.68
CA SER A 234 4.58 5.93 -8.30
C SER A 234 4.27 7.27 -8.97
N LEU A 235 4.41 8.35 -8.21
CA LEU A 235 4.24 9.72 -8.67
C LEU A 235 5.26 10.08 -9.75
N ARG A 236 6.51 9.66 -9.55
CA ARG A 236 7.64 10.00 -10.44
C ARG A 236 7.62 9.28 -11.79
N THR A 237 6.73 8.31 -11.97
CA THR A 237 6.67 7.48 -13.17
C THR A 237 5.30 7.52 -13.86
N HIS A 238 4.22 7.65 -13.09
CA HIS A 238 2.86 7.51 -13.61
C HIS A 238 2.01 8.79 -13.54
N SER A 239 2.53 9.89 -12.98
CA SER A 239 1.85 11.18 -13.09
C SER A 239 1.92 11.76 -14.49
N ARG A 240 0.96 12.62 -14.83
CA ARG A 240 1.00 13.37 -16.10
C ARG A 240 2.30 14.18 -16.24
N LEU A 241 2.81 14.77 -15.15
CA LEU A 241 4.09 15.48 -15.15
C LEU A 241 5.25 14.55 -15.52
N ALA A 242 5.35 13.39 -14.88
CA ALA A 242 6.39 12.40 -15.18
C ALA A 242 6.37 11.97 -16.65
N MET A 243 5.18 11.74 -17.20
CA MET A 243 5.02 11.38 -18.61
C MET A 243 5.42 12.52 -19.56
N VAL A 244 5.03 13.76 -19.25
CA VAL A 244 5.41 14.94 -20.05
C VAL A 244 6.92 15.17 -20.01
N GLU A 245 7.53 15.05 -18.83
CA GLU A 245 8.99 15.15 -18.65
C GLU A 245 9.72 14.08 -19.47
N ALA A 246 9.28 12.82 -19.39
CA ALA A 246 9.86 11.73 -20.17
C ALA A 246 9.76 11.96 -21.69
N MET A 247 8.59 12.36 -22.19
CA MET A 247 8.39 12.70 -23.62
C MET A 247 9.25 13.89 -24.06
N TYR A 248 9.46 14.87 -23.18
CA TYR A 248 10.30 16.02 -23.48
C TYR A 248 11.78 15.63 -23.55
N LEU A 249 12.26 14.84 -22.58
CA LEU A 249 13.62 14.29 -22.58
C LEU A 249 13.90 13.44 -23.83
N GLU A 250 12.96 12.59 -24.24
CA GLU A 250 13.11 11.76 -25.44
C GLU A 250 13.35 12.61 -26.70
N ARG A 251 12.60 13.70 -26.87
CA ARG A 251 12.82 14.66 -27.97
C ARG A 251 14.15 15.38 -27.90
N LEU A 252 14.59 15.77 -26.70
CA LEU A 252 15.89 16.43 -26.53
C LEU A 252 17.05 15.48 -26.87
N VAL A 253 16.91 14.19 -26.54
CA VAL A 253 17.86 13.14 -26.93
C VAL A 253 17.90 12.95 -28.44
N GLU A 254 16.74 12.89 -29.10
CA GLU A 254 16.64 12.84 -30.57
C GLU A 254 17.30 14.04 -31.26
N ASP A 255 17.19 15.23 -30.65
CA ASP A 255 17.76 16.48 -31.16
C ASP A 255 19.24 16.71 -30.74
N GLU A 256 19.87 15.76 -30.04
CA GLU A 256 21.26 15.85 -29.53
C GLU A 256 21.54 17.08 -28.64
N ARG A 257 20.55 17.52 -27.83
CA ARG A 257 20.62 18.75 -27.00
C ARG A 257 21.12 18.49 -25.57
N GLU A 258 22.37 18.07 -25.42
CA GLU A 258 22.98 17.65 -24.14
C GLU A 258 22.85 18.66 -22.98
N GLU A 259 23.02 19.96 -23.23
CA GLU A 259 22.90 21.00 -22.18
C GLU A 259 21.46 21.14 -21.66
N GLU A 260 20.46 21.05 -22.54
CA GLU A 260 19.02 21.12 -22.18
C GLU A 260 18.57 19.84 -21.47
N ILE A 261 19.09 18.67 -21.86
CA ILE A 261 18.82 17.39 -21.19
C ILE A 261 19.22 17.47 -19.72
N LYS A 262 20.41 18.03 -19.45
CA LYS A 262 20.91 18.18 -18.09
C LYS A 262 20.05 19.16 -17.27
N ASP A 263 19.69 20.30 -17.84
CA ASP A 263 18.84 21.29 -17.18
C ASP A 263 17.46 20.71 -16.82
N VAL A 264 16.85 19.96 -17.75
CA VAL A 264 15.58 19.27 -17.50
C VAL A 264 15.73 18.21 -16.41
N SER A 265 16.75 17.35 -16.53
CA SER A 265 17.03 16.29 -15.57
C SER A 265 17.29 16.82 -14.16
N ASP A 266 17.84 18.03 -14.02
CA ASP A 266 18.29 18.53 -12.73
C ASP A 266 17.14 19.07 -11.88
N ASN A 267 16.17 19.81 -12.46
CA ASN A 267 15.18 20.55 -11.66
C ASN A 267 13.77 20.70 -12.28
N TYR A 268 13.53 20.22 -13.50
CA TYR A 268 12.31 20.52 -14.27
C TYR A 268 11.02 20.24 -13.52
N ALA A 269 10.90 19.04 -12.94
CA ALA A 269 9.69 18.66 -12.22
C ALA A 269 9.42 19.55 -11.01
N ILE A 270 10.45 19.86 -10.20
CA ILE A 270 10.31 20.71 -9.02
C ILE A 270 9.92 22.12 -9.45
N ASP A 271 10.62 22.72 -10.42
CA ASP A 271 10.25 24.05 -10.92
C ASP A 271 8.82 24.09 -11.45
N THR A 272 8.45 23.09 -12.25
CA THR A 272 7.09 22.98 -12.82
C THR A 272 6.02 22.86 -11.73
N ILE A 273 6.25 22.07 -10.67
CA ILE A 273 5.33 21.98 -9.52
C ILE A 273 5.21 23.34 -8.82
N MET A 274 6.35 24.00 -8.58
CA MET A 274 6.40 25.25 -7.81
C MET A 274 5.73 26.42 -8.55
N GLU A 275 5.64 26.38 -9.88
CA GLU A 275 4.97 27.39 -10.71
C GLU A 275 3.43 27.28 -10.72
N GLN A 276 2.84 26.19 -10.21
CA GLN A 276 1.39 25.98 -10.31
C GLN A 276 0.58 26.87 -9.37
N VAL A 277 -0.31 27.67 -9.94
CA VAL A 277 -1.06 28.70 -9.19
C VAL A 277 -2.36 28.21 -8.53
N SER A 278 -2.88 27.04 -8.91
CA SER A 278 -4.16 26.53 -8.39
C SER A 278 -4.10 25.04 -8.06
N VAL A 279 -4.96 24.62 -7.14
CA VAL A 279 -5.13 23.20 -6.75
C VAL A 279 -5.54 22.35 -7.94
N ASP A 280 -6.52 22.79 -8.74
CA ASP A 280 -6.98 22.00 -9.90
C ASP A 280 -5.85 21.75 -10.93
N LYS A 281 -4.96 22.72 -11.16
CA LYS A 281 -3.79 22.52 -12.04
C LYS A 281 -2.82 21.49 -11.48
N LEU A 282 -2.58 21.54 -10.17
CA LEU A 282 -1.76 20.56 -9.48
C LEU A 282 -2.37 19.16 -9.59
N VAL A 283 -3.68 19.02 -9.37
CA VAL A 283 -4.37 17.73 -9.53
C VAL A 283 -4.24 17.20 -10.95
N ILE A 284 -4.51 18.01 -11.97
CA ILE A 284 -4.42 17.59 -13.39
C ILE A 284 -2.99 17.12 -13.73
N MET A 285 -1.98 17.83 -13.23
CA MET A 285 -0.58 17.59 -13.55
C MET A 285 0.01 16.42 -12.77
N LEU A 286 -0.40 16.22 -11.52
CA LEU A 286 0.23 15.28 -10.60
C LEU A 286 -0.65 14.07 -10.27
N SER A 287 -1.74 13.88 -11.02
CA SER A 287 -2.50 12.63 -11.04
C SER A 287 -2.15 11.80 -12.28
N SER A 288 -2.55 10.52 -12.27
CA SER A 288 -2.48 9.68 -13.47
C SER A 288 -3.31 10.29 -14.60
N PRO A 289 -2.83 10.31 -15.86
CA PRO A 289 -3.62 10.78 -16.97
C PRO A 289 -4.83 9.87 -17.27
N SER A 290 -4.76 8.59 -16.89
CA SER A 290 -5.83 7.60 -17.02
C SER A 290 -6.78 7.57 -15.82
N LEU A 291 -6.67 8.53 -14.88
CA LEU A 291 -7.54 8.58 -13.70
C LEU A 291 -9.03 8.60 -14.04
N ASN A 292 -9.42 9.25 -15.14
CA ASN A 292 -10.81 9.32 -15.59
C ASN A 292 -11.30 8.04 -16.27
N GLU A 293 -10.40 7.14 -16.66
CA GLU A 293 -10.74 5.84 -17.26
C GLU A 293 -11.10 4.82 -16.16
N ASN A 294 -10.29 4.77 -15.09
CA ASN A 294 -10.57 3.91 -13.94
C ASN A 294 -10.00 4.50 -12.64
N ARG A 295 -10.85 5.15 -11.84
CA ARG A 295 -10.45 5.77 -10.56
C ARG A 295 -10.04 4.77 -9.48
N PHE A 296 -10.33 3.48 -9.63
CA PHE A 296 -9.97 2.45 -8.66
C PHE A 296 -8.52 1.99 -8.85
N THR A 297 -8.11 1.79 -10.11
CA THR A 297 -6.78 1.22 -10.43
C THR A 297 -5.74 2.26 -10.85
N GLN A 298 -6.15 3.49 -11.14
CA GLN A 298 -5.27 4.53 -11.69
C GLN A 298 -4.88 5.61 -10.66
N ARG A 299 -5.17 5.40 -9.37
CA ARG A 299 -4.69 6.32 -8.32
C ARG A 299 -3.21 6.12 -8.06
N LEU A 300 -2.54 7.24 -7.81
CA LEU A 300 -1.13 7.24 -7.43
C LEU A 300 -0.99 7.01 -5.92
N ILE A 301 0.21 6.59 -5.52
CA ILE A 301 0.61 6.42 -4.12
C ILE A 301 0.27 7.64 -3.24
N TYR A 302 0.46 8.83 -3.79
CA TYR A 302 0.05 10.09 -3.19
C TYR A 302 -1.06 10.70 -4.04
N SER A 303 -2.31 10.43 -3.66
CA SER A 303 -3.46 10.89 -4.42
C SER A 303 -3.97 12.22 -3.87
N ILE A 304 -4.09 13.20 -4.77
CA ILE A 304 -4.67 14.52 -4.48
C ILE A 304 -5.97 14.77 -5.26
N CYS A 305 -6.52 13.75 -5.92
CA CYS A 305 -7.70 13.91 -6.78
C CYS A 305 -8.96 14.37 -6.03
N ASN A 306 -9.04 14.10 -4.73
CA ASN A 306 -10.16 14.51 -3.90
C ASN A 306 -10.13 16.01 -3.54
N LEU A 307 -9.12 16.76 -4.01
CA LEU A 307 -8.99 18.20 -3.78
C LEU A 307 -9.57 19.06 -4.90
N GLU A 308 -10.02 18.48 -6.02
CA GLU A 308 -10.64 19.22 -7.12
C GLU A 308 -11.86 20.03 -6.65
N THR A 309 -12.03 21.22 -7.22
CA THR A 309 -13.08 22.16 -6.80
C THR A 309 -14.50 21.60 -6.92
N ASP A 310 -14.74 20.71 -7.90
CA ASP A 310 -16.05 20.12 -8.23
C ASP A 310 -16.35 18.79 -7.51
N MET A 311 -15.42 18.27 -6.72
CA MET A 311 -15.63 17.02 -5.97
C MET A 311 -16.59 17.24 -4.79
N GLU A 312 -17.30 16.17 -4.40
CA GLU A 312 -18.22 16.18 -3.25
C GLU A 312 -17.60 16.94 -2.07
N LYS A 313 -18.36 17.89 -1.53
CA LYS A 313 -17.86 18.88 -0.55
C LYS A 313 -17.20 18.23 0.68
N VAL A 314 -17.49 16.96 0.94
CA VAL A 314 -17.21 16.26 2.20
C VAL A 314 -15.79 15.69 2.29
N LYS A 315 -15.13 15.30 1.18
CA LYS A 315 -13.87 14.50 1.22
C LYS A 315 -12.62 15.21 0.68
N LYS A 316 -12.37 16.47 1.05
CA LYS A 316 -11.15 17.22 0.62
C LYS A 316 -9.88 16.76 1.33
N THR A 317 -9.27 15.68 0.86
CA THR A 317 -8.12 15.02 1.50
C THR A 317 -6.96 14.71 0.54
N ILE A 318 -5.75 14.64 1.11
CA ILE A 318 -4.59 13.99 0.51
C ILE A 318 -4.59 12.54 0.98
N GLU A 319 -4.50 11.60 0.07
CA GLU A 319 -4.61 10.16 0.34
C GLU A 319 -3.25 9.48 0.12
N TYR A 320 -2.81 8.69 1.11
CA TYR A 320 -1.58 7.89 1.07
C TYR A 320 -1.94 6.42 0.88
N ARG A 321 -1.42 5.78 -0.17
CA ARG A 321 -1.83 4.43 -0.62
C ARG A 321 -0.69 3.41 -0.77
N GLN A 322 0.41 3.60 -0.04
CA GLN A 322 1.62 2.76 -0.15
C GLN A 322 1.97 1.99 1.12
N HIS A 323 1.00 1.75 2.00
CA HIS A 323 1.25 1.01 3.22
C HIS A 323 0.57 -0.35 3.15
N LYS A 324 1.33 -1.41 3.39
CA LYS A 324 0.78 -2.77 3.48
C LYS A 324 -0.33 -2.85 4.51
N SER A 325 -1.34 -3.66 4.26
CA SER A 325 -2.27 -4.05 5.32
C SER A 325 -1.52 -4.67 6.51
N THR A 326 -1.89 -4.26 7.72
CA THR A 326 -1.35 -4.81 8.97
C THR A 326 -2.27 -4.48 10.15
N LEU A 327 -2.30 -5.38 11.14
CA LEU A 327 -2.92 -5.13 12.45
C LEU A 327 -1.88 -4.73 13.52
N ASP A 328 -0.63 -4.49 13.14
CA ASP A 328 0.38 -3.89 14.01
C ASP A 328 0.00 -2.44 14.30
N ASP A 329 -0.58 -2.24 15.48
CA ASP A 329 -1.15 -0.95 15.90
C ASP A 329 -0.08 0.10 16.18
N GLU A 330 1.16 -0.31 16.49
CA GLU A 330 2.29 0.60 16.65
C GLU A 330 2.79 1.09 15.27
N GLU A 331 2.88 0.20 14.28
CA GLU A 331 3.24 0.54 12.90
C GLU A 331 2.26 1.55 12.29
N VAL A 332 0.95 1.28 12.41
CA VAL A 332 -0.10 2.20 11.93
C VAL A 332 -0.05 3.55 12.64
N TYR A 333 0.16 3.56 13.96
CA TYR A 333 0.28 4.80 14.73
C TYR A 333 1.44 5.69 14.26
N HIS A 334 2.60 5.08 13.98
CA HIS A 334 3.75 5.81 13.45
C HIS A 334 3.48 6.33 12.04
N TRP A 335 2.82 5.52 11.19
CA TRP A 335 2.52 5.92 9.82
C TRP A 335 1.55 7.11 9.74
N ILE A 336 0.44 7.08 10.48
CA ILE A 336 -0.51 8.20 10.58
C ILE A 336 0.22 9.50 11.01
N THR A 337 1.18 9.37 11.93
CA THR A 337 1.98 10.51 12.41
C THR A 337 2.89 11.07 11.32
N VAL A 338 3.51 10.20 10.49
CA VAL A 338 4.33 10.62 9.34
C VAL A 338 3.47 11.34 8.31
N CYS A 339 2.38 10.71 7.84
CA CYS A 339 1.46 11.30 6.84
C CYS A 339 0.99 12.69 7.25
N ARG A 340 0.49 12.84 8.48
CA ARG A 340 0.05 14.13 8.99
C ARG A 340 1.19 15.15 9.01
N THR A 341 2.37 14.75 9.46
CA THR A 341 3.47 15.69 9.68
C THR A 341 4.07 16.18 8.37
N ILE A 342 4.11 15.35 7.32
CA ILE A 342 4.53 15.81 5.98
C ILE A 342 3.60 16.92 5.49
N VAL A 343 2.28 16.75 5.60
CA VAL A 343 1.31 17.79 5.20
C VAL A 343 1.41 19.04 6.09
N HIS A 344 1.58 18.84 7.40
CA HIS A 344 1.77 19.97 8.33
C HIS A 344 3.05 20.76 8.01
N PHE A 345 4.17 20.07 7.82
CA PHE A 345 5.43 20.66 7.41
C PHE A 345 5.24 21.47 6.11
N ALA A 346 4.65 20.88 5.08
CA ALA A 346 4.35 21.55 3.81
C ALA A 346 3.53 22.84 3.97
N SER A 347 2.57 22.88 4.90
CA SER A 347 1.76 24.08 5.16
C SER A 347 2.53 25.20 5.88
N THR A 348 3.55 24.86 6.66
CA THR A 348 4.25 25.79 7.57
C THR A 348 5.61 26.25 7.05
N VAL A 349 6.28 25.42 6.24
CA VAL A 349 7.62 25.71 5.71
C VAL A 349 7.59 26.89 4.74
N ASP A 350 8.67 27.66 4.69
CA ASP A 350 8.85 28.67 3.66
C ASP A 350 9.01 28.02 2.28
N GLU A 351 8.34 28.58 1.27
CA GLU A 351 8.25 27.98 -0.06
C GLU A 351 9.60 27.99 -0.79
N ASN A 352 10.39 29.05 -0.63
CA ASN A 352 11.71 29.16 -1.26
C ASN A 352 12.71 28.24 -0.56
N LEU A 353 12.71 28.19 0.78
CA LEU A 353 13.57 27.26 1.51
C LEU A 353 13.26 25.81 1.17
N LEU A 354 11.98 25.44 1.05
CA LEU A 354 11.59 24.10 0.63
C LEU A 354 12.04 23.80 -0.79
N LYS A 355 11.85 24.74 -1.72
CA LYS A 355 12.28 24.59 -3.11
C LYS A 355 13.77 24.27 -3.19
N GLU A 356 14.61 25.08 -2.55
CA GLU A 356 16.07 24.85 -2.53
C GLU A 356 16.43 23.52 -1.86
N PHE A 357 15.75 23.19 -0.75
CA PHE A 357 15.96 21.91 -0.06
C PHE A 357 15.63 20.71 -0.96
N CYS A 358 14.50 20.75 -1.67
CA CYS A 358 14.10 19.70 -2.60
C CYS A 358 15.09 19.56 -3.75
N LYS A 359 15.51 20.67 -4.37
CA LYS A 359 16.51 20.66 -5.46
C LYS A 359 17.85 20.08 -5.02
N GLU A 360 18.32 20.44 -3.82
CA GLU A 360 19.57 19.90 -3.28
C GLU A 360 19.52 18.37 -3.06
N HIS A 361 18.34 17.82 -2.78
CA HIS A 361 18.18 16.41 -2.40
C HIS A 361 17.56 15.52 -3.49
N LEU A 362 17.08 16.08 -4.61
CA LEU A 362 16.33 15.37 -5.65
C LEU A 362 17.03 14.12 -6.20
N HIS A 363 18.35 14.19 -6.34
CA HIS A 363 19.17 13.12 -6.91
C HIS A 363 19.91 12.28 -5.86
N LYS A 364 19.75 12.61 -4.57
CA LYS A 364 20.37 11.84 -3.50
C LYS A 364 19.68 10.47 -3.39
N THR A 365 20.48 9.42 -3.44
CA THR A 365 20.03 8.04 -3.24
C THR A 365 19.62 7.80 -1.79
N VAL A 366 18.95 6.68 -1.53
CA VAL A 366 18.54 6.27 -0.17
C VAL A 366 19.72 6.04 0.78
N ASP A 367 20.93 5.78 0.25
CA ASP A 367 22.15 5.62 1.03
C ASP A 367 22.85 6.98 1.30
N GLU A 368 22.65 7.98 0.42
CA GLU A 368 23.20 9.34 0.58
C GLU A 368 22.32 10.24 1.45
N PHE A 369 21.00 10.06 1.37
CA PHE A 369 20.03 10.71 2.22
C PHE A 369 18.86 9.76 2.49
N SER A 370 18.91 9.14 3.67
CA SER A 370 18.02 8.08 4.11
C SER A 370 16.68 8.62 4.63
N ILE A 371 15.68 7.74 4.75
CA ILE A 371 14.41 8.07 5.40
C ILE A 371 14.58 8.60 6.83
N ILE A 372 15.64 8.16 7.54
CA ILE A 372 15.94 8.66 8.89
C ILE A 372 16.26 10.15 8.83
N GLU A 373 17.08 10.58 7.87
CA GLU A 373 17.45 11.98 7.69
C GLU A 373 16.28 12.83 7.22
N VAL A 374 15.45 12.30 6.31
CA VAL A 374 14.18 12.94 5.90
C VAL A 374 13.27 13.19 7.11
N LEU A 375 13.03 12.16 7.93
CA LEU A 375 12.17 12.28 9.11
C LEU A 375 12.77 13.24 10.15
N MET A 376 14.08 13.24 10.35
CA MET A 376 14.75 14.20 11.22
C MET A 376 14.61 15.64 10.70
N ALA A 377 14.73 15.86 9.39
CA ALA A 377 14.62 17.17 8.75
C ALA A 377 13.23 17.81 8.95
N ILE A 378 12.17 17.00 8.98
CA ILE A 378 10.79 17.46 9.24
C ILE A 378 10.37 17.36 10.72
N GLY A 379 11.32 17.13 11.64
CA GLY A 379 11.08 17.16 13.08
C GLY A 379 10.42 15.92 13.66
N LEU A 380 10.68 14.73 13.11
CA LEU A 380 10.14 13.43 13.57
C LEU A 380 11.21 12.49 14.14
N PRO A 381 11.93 12.83 15.23
CA PRO A 381 12.99 11.99 15.76
C PRO A 381 12.49 10.63 16.27
N THR A 382 11.27 10.55 16.81
CA THR A 382 10.69 9.31 17.30
C THR A 382 10.42 8.32 16.16
N GLN A 383 9.83 8.80 15.06
CA GLN A 383 9.56 7.98 13.87
C GLN A 383 10.87 7.63 13.15
N ALA A 384 11.83 8.56 13.10
CA ALA A 384 13.17 8.31 12.57
C ALA A 384 13.87 7.16 13.33
N TYR A 385 13.74 7.13 14.66
CA TYR A 385 14.23 6.03 15.49
C TYR A 385 13.48 4.72 15.21
N TYR A 386 12.14 4.75 15.23
CA TYR A 386 11.28 3.59 14.99
C TYR A 386 11.58 2.92 13.65
N TYR A 387 11.51 3.67 12.55
CA TYR A 387 11.78 3.15 11.22
C TYR A 387 13.26 2.85 11.00
N GLY A 388 14.17 3.61 11.61
CA GLY A 388 15.59 3.36 11.52
C GLY A 388 16.01 1.99 12.08
N ILE A 389 15.35 1.51 13.14
CA ILE A 389 15.56 0.15 13.65
C ILE A 389 15.06 -0.89 12.63
N ARG A 390 13.86 -0.69 12.07
CA ARG A 390 13.23 -1.64 11.14
C ARG A 390 14.00 -1.77 9.84
N VAL A 391 14.35 -0.65 9.19
CA VAL A 391 15.14 -0.64 7.95
C VAL A 391 16.49 -1.35 8.15
N ARG A 392 17.17 -1.11 9.29
CA ARG A 392 18.42 -1.82 9.61
C ARG A 392 18.22 -3.31 9.86
N ALA A 393 17.11 -3.71 10.50
CA ALA A 393 16.78 -5.10 10.72
C ALA A 393 16.50 -5.83 9.40
N GLU A 394 15.73 -5.21 8.50
CA GLU A 394 15.43 -5.76 7.18
C GLU A 394 16.67 -5.86 6.29
N LYS A 395 17.53 -4.83 6.27
CA LYS A 395 18.81 -4.88 5.54
C LYS A 395 19.67 -6.06 6.00
N ARG A 396 19.82 -6.24 7.32
CA ARG A 396 20.54 -7.40 7.88
C ARG A 396 19.93 -8.74 7.49
N LYS A 397 18.59 -8.82 7.46
CA LYS A 397 17.89 -10.05 7.04
C LYS A 397 18.16 -10.35 5.57
N LYS A 398 18.07 -9.36 4.67
CA LYS A 398 18.40 -9.50 3.25
C LYS A 398 19.86 -9.92 3.05
N ASP A 399 20.80 -9.27 3.74
CA ASP A 399 22.23 -9.61 3.66
C ASP A 399 22.49 -11.08 4.05
N GLN A 400 21.81 -11.57 5.09
CA GLN A 400 21.89 -12.96 5.55
C GLN A 400 21.27 -13.94 4.55
N GLU A 401 20.10 -13.61 3.98
CA GLU A 401 19.42 -14.42 2.97
C GLU A 401 20.26 -14.53 1.69
N GLU A 402 20.85 -13.43 1.24
CA GLU A 402 21.76 -13.43 0.09
C GLU A 402 23.03 -14.24 0.36
N GLU A 403 23.63 -14.11 1.54
CA GLU A 403 24.80 -14.90 1.92
C GLU A 403 24.46 -16.39 1.95
N HIS A 404 23.31 -16.74 2.53
CA HIS A 404 22.81 -18.10 2.52
C HIS A 404 22.60 -18.63 1.10
N GLY A 405 21.96 -17.85 0.22
CA GLY A 405 21.76 -18.18 -1.19
C GLY A 405 23.07 -18.40 -1.94
N ARG A 406 24.05 -17.51 -1.75
CA ARG A 406 25.42 -17.66 -2.31
C ARG A 406 26.10 -18.94 -1.82
N ASN A 407 25.94 -19.29 -0.55
CA ASN A 407 26.53 -20.50 0.03
C ASN A 407 25.85 -21.77 -0.51
N LEU A 408 24.52 -21.76 -0.66
CA LEU A 408 23.77 -22.87 -1.25
C LEU A 408 24.17 -23.10 -2.71
N GLU A 409 24.33 -22.03 -3.48
CA GLU A 409 24.76 -22.12 -4.88
C GLU A 409 26.18 -22.70 -5.01
N LYS A 410 27.11 -22.24 -4.17
CA LYS A 410 28.47 -22.83 -4.11
C LYS A 410 28.42 -24.32 -3.78
N HIS A 411 27.57 -24.72 -2.83
CA HIS A 411 27.42 -26.13 -2.46
C HIS A 411 26.86 -26.96 -3.62
N ARG A 412 25.87 -26.43 -4.36
CA ARG A 412 25.30 -27.08 -5.55
C ARG A 412 26.36 -27.28 -6.64
N GLN A 413 27.13 -26.24 -6.95
CA GLN A 413 28.20 -26.30 -7.94
C GLN A 413 29.29 -27.31 -7.55
N GLU A 414 29.65 -27.39 -6.26
CA GLU A 414 30.61 -28.38 -5.79
C GLU A 414 30.07 -29.82 -5.91
N GLN A 415 28.79 -30.05 -5.60
CA GLN A 415 28.16 -31.35 -5.78
C GLN A 415 28.11 -31.77 -7.26
N GLU A 416 27.79 -30.84 -8.17
CA GLU A 416 27.82 -31.11 -9.62
C GLU A 416 29.22 -31.44 -10.12
N ARG A 417 30.25 -30.71 -9.65
CA ARG A 417 31.64 -30.99 -9.99
C ARG A 417 32.05 -32.40 -9.54
N LYS A 418 31.73 -32.78 -8.30
CA LYS A 418 31.99 -34.12 -7.77
C LYS A 418 31.27 -35.22 -8.57
N ARG A 419 30.01 -34.99 -8.97
CA ARG A 419 29.27 -35.93 -9.82
C ARG A 419 29.92 -36.12 -11.18
N LYS A 420 30.36 -35.04 -11.84
CA LYS A 420 31.08 -35.11 -13.12
C LYS A 420 32.41 -35.87 -13.00
N GLU A 421 33.19 -35.60 -11.95
CA GLU A 421 34.44 -36.31 -11.67
C GLU A 421 34.21 -37.82 -11.43
N GLU A 422 33.16 -38.18 -10.70
CA GLU A 422 32.78 -39.59 -10.50
C GLU A 422 32.32 -40.28 -11.79
N GLU A 423 31.60 -39.57 -12.66
CA GLU A 423 31.14 -40.09 -13.95
C GLU A 423 32.30 -40.28 -14.92
N GLU A 424 33.23 -39.33 -15.01
CA GLU A 424 34.47 -39.46 -15.79
C GLU A 424 35.31 -40.65 -15.30
N LYS A 425 35.45 -40.82 -13.97
CA LYS A 425 36.16 -41.96 -13.40
C LYS A 425 35.50 -43.28 -13.77
N LYS A 426 34.17 -43.39 -13.67
CA LYS A 426 33.42 -44.59 -14.09
C LYS A 426 33.60 -44.88 -15.58
N ASN A 427 33.56 -43.85 -16.42
CA ASN A 427 33.77 -43.99 -17.86
C ASN A 427 35.20 -44.48 -18.19
N LEU A 428 36.20 -43.96 -17.51
CA LEU A 428 37.60 -44.39 -17.67
C LEU A 428 37.80 -45.84 -17.22
N GLU A 429 37.21 -46.24 -16.08
CA GLU A 429 37.24 -47.62 -15.59
C GLU A 429 36.56 -48.58 -16.56
N ALA A 430 35.41 -48.20 -17.13
CA ALA A 430 34.71 -48.99 -18.15
C ALA A 430 35.55 -49.15 -19.43
N LEU A 431 36.21 -48.09 -19.89
CA LEU A 431 37.10 -48.12 -21.05
C LEU A 431 38.30 -49.04 -20.82
N LEU A 432 38.97 -48.92 -19.67
CA LEU A 432 40.09 -49.78 -19.29
C LEU A 432 39.68 -51.25 -19.22
N LYS A 433 38.50 -51.54 -18.67
CA LYS A 433 37.95 -52.90 -18.63
C LYS A 433 37.71 -53.46 -20.04
N LYS A 434 37.17 -52.65 -20.95
CA LYS A 434 36.97 -53.02 -22.36
C LYS A 434 38.30 -53.32 -23.06
N LEU A 435 39.29 -52.45 -22.91
CA LEU A 435 40.64 -52.66 -23.49
C LEU A 435 41.31 -53.93 -22.97
N ARG A 436 41.17 -54.24 -21.67
CA ARG A 436 41.69 -55.50 -21.09
C ARG A 436 41.01 -56.73 -21.68
N LEU A 437 39.70 -56.69 -21.88
CA LEU A 437 38.94 -57.79 -22.51
C LEU A 437 39.37 -58.00 -23.97
N GLU A 438 39.55 -56.91 -24.73
CA GLU A 438 40.04 -56.97 -26.12
C GLU A 438 41.48 -57.52 -26.21
N ALA A 439 42.36 -57.13 -25.29
CA ALA A 439 43.73 -57.66 -25.23
C ALA A 439 43.75 -59.15 -24.87
N ALA A 440 42.92 -59.59 -23.91
CA ALA A 440 42.78 -61.00 -23.57
C ALA A 440 42.23 -61.83 -24.73
N ALA A 441 41.27 -61.30 -25.50
CA ALA A 441 40.75 -61.95 -26.69
C ALA A 441 41.78 -62.06 -27.83
N LYS A 442 42.71 -61.09 -27.94
CA LYS A 442 43.82 -61.15 -28.90
C LYS A 442 44.90 -62.17 -28.52
N ASN A 443 45.15 -62.39 -27.24
CA ASN A 443 46.13 -63.37 -26.75
C ASN A 443 45.61 -64.82 -26.70
N ALA A 444 44.30 -65.02 -26.92
CA ALA A 444 43.66 -66.34 -26.97
C ALA A 444 43.46 -66.88 -28.41
N LYS A 445 43.93 -66.14 -29.42
CA LYS A 445 44.09 -66.57 -30.81
C LYS A 445 45.57 -66.81 -31.09
#